data_AF-A0A9X9BP88-F1
#
_entry.id   AF-A0A9X9BP88-F1
#
_cell.length_a   1.000
_cell.length_b   1.000
_cell.length_c   1.000
_cell.angle_alpha   90.00
_cell.angle_beta   90.00
_cell.angle_gamma   90.00
#
_symmetry.space_group_name_H-M   'P 1'
#
loop_
_entity.id
_entity.type
_entity.pdbx_description
1 polymer ?
#
loop_
_entity_poly.entity_id
_entity_poly.type
_entity_poly.pdbx_seq_one_letter_code
_entity_poly.pdbx_strand_id
1 'polypeptide(L)'
;MADQTSIEALASYAGELSEAAAKAQAASELQRKILNGDAQTDVLTESGPVPTFAKQARLYQEAMPDAVADLSAQMADGKVYATVALGLAATANNQSFYVEPASPTMSRSLYVRVSATEARHVSDDPSLGAVSELGTRTAAVESGTFSELELRFIRLGVESGYVWALVDSAGRMALGCKIDGSMVGKFVLRDGTVNRTTLNLDLDGFIAKALDPETGYVWAVTDTQGRIGLALRLDGTVTGKFLLGTGAVLRAALGADLSGYIAVQLSPESGYVWAVVDSVGRIALGITTAGKTVGNFDVHIPDVTGIEYLKPLVDLLCVGDSLTANSSQVTWREQLAPLISARTIVNGGIGGQTSRQIAARFGAGCALLTVTGNQIPASGSVAVTALSTLPLSTPATNSGTFTLKGTLGGIQGTLTCEHSEAGDESDAYTFTRDAAGEARYSAPRSPFVPDVPGEGFYTQIIWMGRNNLDNVEQIKSDIRAMVGVQKTAEKRYLIITPPLGGNPTPGASTGEGVGTSTYNNCVALEDWATTEYGDRVIKIREWLMQFNNGSADDLDDVAKGVVPRSLRLDIIHNTTISNGHIARRIAYEINRRSW
;
A
#
# COMPACT_ATOMS: atom_id res chain seq x y z
N MET A 1 45.41 48.06 25.69
CA MET A 1 44.82 49.16 24.92
C MET A 1 43.35 48.82 24.78
N ALA A 2 42.49 49.50 25.55
CA ALA A 2 41.04 49.29 25.50
C ALA A 2 40.53 49.97 24.23
N ASP A 3 39.87 49.18 23.40
CA ASP A 3 39.35 49.55 22.08
C ASP A 3 38.25 50.60 22.25
N GLN A 4 38.56 51.84 21.86
CA GLN A 4 37.55 52.88 21.73
C GLN A 4 36.71 52.55 20.50
N THR A 5 35.66 51.75 20.67
CA THR A 5 34.47 51.85 19.80
C THR A 5 34.13 53.33 19.72
N SER A 6 34.38 53.95 18.57
CA SER A 6 34.18 55.38 18.41
C SER A 6 32.73 55.70 18.72
N ILE A 7 32.49 56.77 19.45
CA ILE A 7 31.13 57.27 19.78
C ILE A 7 30.29 57.40 18.48
N GLU A 8 30.95 57.66 17.36
CA GLU A 8 30.38 57.69 16.02
C GLU A 8 29.81 56.34 15.54
N ALA A 9 30.49 55.21 15.82
CA ALA A 9 29.99 53.88 15.45
C ALA A 9 28.74 53.49 16.26
N LEU A 10 28.70 53.86 17.55
CA LEU A 10 27.52 53.65 18.40
C LEU A 10 26.35 54.56 17.99
N ALA A 11 26.63 55.78 17.56
CA ALA A 11 25.61 56.70 17.04
C ALA A 11 25.04 56.21 15.69
N SER A 12 25.88 55.66 14.81
CA SER A 12 25.45 55.06 13.54
C SER A 12 24.55 53.84 13.78
N TYR A 13 24.97 52.94 14.67
CA TYR A 13 24.18 51.75 15.02
C TYR A 13 22.84 52.09 15.69
N ALA A 14 22.83 53.11 16.55
CA ALA A 14 21.58 53.64 17.12
C ALA A 14 20.64 54.24 16.05
N GLY A 15 21.21 54.87 15.01
CA GLY A 15 20.46 55.35 13.85
C GLY A 15 19.80 54.21 13.05
N GLU A 16 20.54 53.15 12.76
CA GLU A 16 20.04 51.96 12.05
C GLU A 16 18.92 51.25 12.83
N LEU A 17 19.08 51.12 14.15
CA LEU A 17 18.04 50.55 15.02
C LEU A 17 16.77 51.42 15.06
N SER A 18 16.92 52.74 15.06
CA SER A 18 15.80 53.68 15.01
C SER A 18 15.04 53.57 13.68
N GLU A 19 15.76 53.43 12.56
CA GLU A 19 15.16 53.24 11.24
C GLU A 19 14.46 51.88 11.12
N ALA A 20 15.07 50.81 11.65
CA ALA A 20 14.46 49.49 11.70
C ALA A 20 13.18 49.48 12.55
N ALA A 21 13.19 50.16 13.71
CA ALA A 21 12.02 50.29 14.56
C ALA A 21 10.89 51.06 13.86
N ALA A 22 11.21 52.15 13.16
CA ALA A 22 10.23 52.93 12.39
C ALA A 22 9.60 52.09 11.26
N LYS A 23 10.41 51.29 10.54
CA LYS A 23 9.93 50.37 9.49
C LYS A 23 9.03 49.27 10.07
N ALA A 24 9.40 48.69 11.21
CA ALA A 24 8.60 47.67 11.89
C ALA A 24 7.25 48.22 12.36
N GLN A 25 7.23 49.45 12.88
CA GLN A 25 6.01 50.11 13.32
C GLN A 25 5.09 50.42 12.13
N ALA A 26 5.63 50.91 11.02
CA ALA A 26 4.87 51.15 9.79
C ALA A 26 4.28 49.86 9.19
N ALA A 27 5.03 48.75 9.20
CA ALA A 27 4.54 47.45 8.75
C ALA A 27 3.41 46.92 9.62
N SER A 28 3.54 47.04 10.95
CA SER A 28 2.51 46.67 11.91
C SER A 28 1.22 47.48 11.72
N GLU A 29 1.33 48.79 11.45
CA GLU A 29 0.17 49.63 11.15
C GLU A 29 -0.55 49.24 9.85
N LEU A 30 0.20 48.87 8.80
CA LEU A 30 -0.38 48.36 7.55
C LEU A 30 -1.09 47.02 7.76
N GLN A 31 -0.47 46.10 8.49
CA GLN A 31 -1.07 44.80 8.81
C GLN A 31 -2.37 44.97 9.62
N ARG A 32 -2.36 45.89 10.61
CA ARG A 32 -3.56 46.23 11.38
C ARG A 32 -4.69 46.78 10.50
N LYS A 33 -4.37 47.57 9.48
CA LYS A 33 -5.35 48.10 8.51
C LYS A 33 -5.92 47.00 7.61
N ILE A 34 -5.12 46.02 7.18
CA ILE A 34 -5.59 44.89 6.36
C ILE A 34 -6.52 43.97 7.17
N LEU A 35 -6.14 43.70 8.42
CA LEU A 35 -6.89 42.84 9.34
C LEU A 35 -8.23 43.46 9.75
N ASN A 36 -8.23 44.75 10.13
CA ASN A 36 -9.38 45.41 10.75
C ASN A 36 -10.11 46.41 9.83
N GLY A 37 -9.76 46.44 8.55
CA GLY A 37 -10.40 47.34 7.58
C GLY A 37 -11.80 46.85 7.16
N ASP A 38 -12.59 47.77 6.60
CA ASP A 38 -13.97 47.50 6.20
C ASP A 38 -14.08 46.66 4.92
N ALA A 39 -15.30 46.31 4.53
CA ALA A 39 -15.58 45.44 3.39
C ALA A 39 -15.36 46.07 2.00
N GLN A 40 -14.87 47.31 1.90
CA GLN A 40 -14.72 48.05 0.64
C GLN A 40 -13.30 48.54 0.37
N THR A 41 -12.48 48.62 1.41
CA THR A 41 -11.16 49.24 1.36
C THR A 41 -10.08 48.29 0.84
N ASP A 42 -9.18 48.83 0.00
CA ASP A 42 -7.86 48.23 -0.26
C ASP A 42 -6.81 49.03 0.50
N VAL A 43 -5.87 48.34 1.13
CA VAL A 43 -4.73 48.94 1.81
C VAL A 43 -3.56 48.97 0.83
N LEU A 44 -3.05 50.17 0.54
CA LEU A 44 -1.89 50.33 -0.34
C LEU A 44 -0.62 49.84 0.38
N THR A 45 0.05 48.85 -0.21
CA THR A 45 1.35 48.34 0.26
C THR A 45 2.43 48.65 -0.78
N GLU A 46 3.70 48.43 -0.43
CA GLU A 46 4.83 48.58 -1.36
C GLU A 46 4.73 47.68 -2.59
N SER A 47 3.99 46.58 -2.51
CA SER A 47 3.74 45.63 -3.61
C SER A 47 2.41 45.89 -4.34
N GLY A 48 1.70 46.98 -4.01
CA GLY A 48 0.40 47.34 -4.59
C GLY A 48 -0.77 47.27 -3.61
N PRO A 49 -2.00 47.56 -4.07
CA PRO A 49 -3.20 47.53 -3.23
C PRO A 49 -3.59 46.10 -2.85
N VAL A 50 -3.79 45.87 -1.54
CA VAL A 50 -4.22 44.59 -0.98
C VAL A 50 -5.59 44.76 -0.32
N PRO A 51 -6.62 43.97 -0.69
CA PRO A 51 -7.94 44.06 -0.08
C PRO A 51 -7.90 43.65 1.40
N THR A 52 -8.65 44.35 2.24
CA THR A 52 -8.88 43.96 3.64
C THR A 52 -9.54 42.58 3.72
N PHE A 53 -9.45 41.91 4.87
CA PHE A 53 -10.13 40.62 5.04
C PHE A 53 -11.65 40.72 4.96
N ALA A 54 -12.25 41.81 5.44
CA ALA A 54 -13.69 42.02 5.29
C ALA A 54 -14.08 42.19 3.81
N LYS A 55 -13.24 42.84 2.99
CA LYS A 55 -13.49 42.99 1.55
C LYS A 55 -13.31 41.67 0.83
N GLN A 56 -12.29 40.88 1.18
CA GLN A 56 -12.13 39.52 0.67
C GLN A 56 -13.35 38.66 1.01
N ALA A 57 -13.83 38.68 2.26
CA ALA A 57 -15.01 37.92 2.67
C ALA A 57 -16.27 38.33 1.90
N ARG A 58 -16.49 39.63 1.68
CA ARG A 58 -17.59 40.13 0.83
C ARG A 58 -17.44 39.67 -0.62
N LEU A 59 -16.26 39.83 -1.22
CA LEU A 59 -15.99 39.39 -2.60
C LEU A 59 -16.16 37.86 -2.74
N TYR A 60 -15.79 37.08 -1.72
CA TYR A 60 -16.06 35.65 -1.65
C TYR A 60 -17.57 35.36 -1.59
N GLN A 61 -18.35 36.13 -0.82
CA GLN A 61 -19.80 35.98 -0.77
C GLN A 61 -20.49 36.41 -2.07
N GLU A 62 -20.00 37.46 -2.73
CA GLU A 62 -20.53 37.95 -4.02
C GLU A 62 -20.12 37.07 -5.20
N ALA A 63 -18.97 36.39 -5.11
CA ALA A 63 -18.53 35.39 -6.08
C ALA A 63 -19.24 34.03 -5.92
N MET A 64 -20.10 33.88 -4.90
CA MET A 64 -20.99 32.73 -4.72
C MET A 64 -22.48 33.04 -4.96
N PRO A 65 -22.91 33.45 -6.16
CA PRO A 65 -24.25 33.14 -6.60
C PRO A 65 -24.29 31.65 -7.02
N ASP A 66 -25.32 30.94 -6.60
CA ASP A 66 -25.71 29.60 -7.09
C ASP A 66 -25.14 28.32 -6.49
N ALA A 67 -24.44 28.33 -5.36
CA ALA A 67 -24.18 27.07 -4.63
C ALA A 67 -25.49 26.36 -4.21
N VAL A 68 -26.56 27.11 -3.93
CA VAL A 68 -27.89 26.56 -3.59
C VAL A 68 -28.68 26.13 -4.82
N ALA A 69 -28.48 26.79 -5.98
CA ALA A 69 -29.11 26.40 -7.24
C ALA A 69 -28.42 25.16 -7.84
N ASP A 70 -27.09 25.07 -7.77
CA ASP A 70 -26.31 23.89 -8.15
C ASP A 70 -26.58 22.71 -7.22
N LEU A 71 -26.73 22.94 -5.91
CA LEU A 71 -27.14 21.88 -4.99
C LEU A 71 -28.59 21.45 -5.26
N SER A 72 -29.50 22.37 -5.60
CA SER A 72 -30.88 22.04 -6.00
C SER A 72 -30.94 21.28 -7.34
N ALA A 73 -30.02 21.56 -8.27
CA ALA A 73 -29.86 20.84 -9.52
C ALA A 73 -29.25 19.44 -9.32
N GLN A 74 -28.31 19.29 -8.38
CA GLN A 74 -27.76 17.98 -7.98
C GLN A 74 -28.74 17.16 -7.12
N MET A 75 -29.64 17.81 -6.38
CA MET A 75 -30.73 17.17 -5.64
C MET A 75 -31.94 16.78 -6.52
N ALA A 76 -31.93 17.09 -7.82
CA ALA A 76 -32.96 16.62 -8.74
C ALA A 76 -33.00 15.09 -8.90
N ASP A 77 -31.92 14.38 -8.54
CA ASP A 77 -31.87 12.91 -8.42
C ASP A 77 -32.58 12.36 -7.16
N GLY A 78 -33.01 13.22 -6.22
CA GLY A 78 -33.66 12.86 -4.96
C GLY A 78 -35.18 13.00 -4.94
N LYS A 79 -35.80 13.51 -6.01
CA LYS A 79 -37.26 13.73 -6.04
C LYS A 79 -37.98 12.41 -6.25
N VAL A 80 -38.76 11.99 -5.25
CA VAL A 80 -39.65 10.83 -5.36
C VAL A 80 -40.95 11.29 -6.02
N TYR A 81 -41.27 10.67 -7.16
CA TYR A 81 -42.50 10.94 -7.90
C TYR A 81 -43.63 10.03 -7.43
N ALA A 82 -44.85 10.55 -7.36
CA ALA A 82 -46.01 9.74 -6.97
C ALA A 82 -46.35 8.63 -7.96
N THR A 83 -45.91 8.74 -9.22
CA THR A 83 -46.10 7.71 -10.26
C THR A 83 -44.93 7.67 -11.23
N VAL A 84 -44.73 6.52 -11.88
CA VAL A 84 -43.72 6.34 -12.94
C VAL A 84 -43.93 7.32 -14.09
N ALA A 85 -45.18 7.66 -14.44
CA ALA A 85 -45.49 8.60 -15.51
C ALA A 85 -44.99 10.03 -15.22
N LEU A 86 -45.09 10.47 -13.96
CA LEU A 86 -44.58 11.79 -13.55
C LEU A 86 -43.05 11.82 -13.56
N GLY A 87 -42.40 10.73 -13.13
CA GLY A 87 -40.93 10.63 -13.22
C GLY A 87 -40.43 10.58 -14.67
N LEU A 88 -41.11 9.84 -15.55
CA LEU A 88 -40.82 9.84 -16.98
C LEU A 88 -40.92 11.22 -17.64
N ALA A 89 -41.90 12.03 -17.23
CA ALA A 89 -42.05 13.37 -17.79
C ALA A 89 -40.97 14.36 -17.32
N ALA A 90 -40.40 14.14 -16.14
CA ALA A 90 -39.49 15.07 -15.48
C ALA A 90 -37.99 14.69 -15.57
N THR A 91 -37.66 13.46 -15.97
CA THR A 91 -36.28 12.94 -16.01
C THR A 91 -35.82 12.68 -17.44
N ALA A 92 -34.56 12.95 -17.81
CA ALA A 92 -34.08 12.71 -19.18
C ALA A 92 -33.82 11.21 -19.48
N ASN A 93 -33.70 10.82 -20.75
CA ASN A 93 -33.34 9.44 -21.10
C ASN A 93 -31.98 9.06 -20.49
N ASN A 94 -31.84 7.81 -20.05
CA ASN A 94 -30.71 7.23 -19.31
C ASN A 94 -30.45 7.84 -17.93
N GLN A 95 -31.33 8.70 -17.42
CA GLN A 95 -31.28 9.17 -16.03
C GLN A 95 -32.26 8.41 -15.14
N SER A 96 -31.92 8.38 -13.85
CA SER A 96 -32.67 7.68 -12.82
C SER A 96 -33.71 8.58 -12.17
N PHE A 97 -34.78 7.99 -11.64
CA PHE A 97 -35.74 8.68 -10.79
C PHE A 97 -36.39 7.70 -9.81
N TYR A 98 -36.84 8.21 -8.68
CA TYR A 98 -37.52 7.42 -7.67
C TYR A 98 -39.04 7.56 -7.78
N VAL A 99 -39.77 6.50 -7.49
CA VAL A 99 -41.23 6.48 -7.39
C VAL A 99 -41.66 5.97 -6.03
N GLU A 100 -42.70 6.55 -5.46
CA GLU A 100 -43.31 6.07 -4.21
C GLU A 100 -44.13 4.79 -4.49
N PRO A 101 -43.73 3.61 -3.97
CA PRO A 101 -44.43 2.36 -4.23
C PRO A 101 -45.71 2.27 -3.40
N ALA A 102 -46.70 1.56 -3.92
CA ALA A 102 -47.94 1.29 -3.18
C ALA A 102 -47.79 0.22 -2.08
N SER A 103 -46.59 -0.28 -1.83
CA SER A 103 -46.32 -1.38 -0.89
C SER A 103 -45.87 -0.85 0.47
N PRO A 104 -46.45 -1.31 1.59
CA PRO A 104 -46.05 -0.89 2.94
C PRO A 104 -44.62 -1.35 3.33
N THR A 105 -44.04 -2.30 2.61
CA THR A 105 -42.69 -2.84 2.87
C THR A 105 -41.58 -2.11 2.13
N MET A 106 -41.90 -1.11 1.31
CA MET A 106 -40.96 -0.42 0.43
C MET A 106 -41.08 1.09 0.63
N SER A 107 -39.95 1.80 0.68
CA SER A 107 -39.94 3.26 0.86
C SER A 107 -39.92 4.00 -0.47
N ARG A 108 -39.23 3.46 -1.47
CA ARG A 108 -39.15 4.00 -2.84
C ARG A 108 -38.65 2.92 -3.80
N SER A 109 -39.01 3.06 -5.07
CA SER A 109 -38.52 2.22 -6.16
C SER A 109 -37.72 3.07 -7.13
N LEU A 110 -36.53 2.61 -7.51
CA LEU A 110 -35.66 3.25 -8.47
C LEU A 110 -35.99 2.79 -9.90
N TYR A 111 -36.15 3.75 -10.79
CA TYR A 111 -36.35 3.52 -12.22
C TYR A 111 -35.30 4.29 -13.01
N VAL A 112 -34.90 3.76 -14.17
CA VAL A 112 -34.12 4.47 -15.17
C VAL A 112 -35.01 4.70 -16.39
N ARG A 113 -35.09 5.95 -16.85
CA ARG A 113 -35.82 6.27 -18.08
C ARG A 113 -35.06 5.71 -19.28
N VAL A 114 -35.70 4.83 -20.07
CA VAL A 114 -35.13 4.26 -21.30
C VAL A 114 -35.54 5.12 -22.50
N SER A 115 -36.78 5.60 -22.53
CA SER A 115 -37.31 6.48 -23.57
C SER A 115 -38.39 7.41 -23.03
N ALA A 116 -38.99 8.26 -23.88
CA ALA A 116 -40.04 9.20 -23.45
C ALA A 116 -41.30 8.54 -22.88
N THR A 117 -41.51 7.26 -23.14
CA THR A 117 -42.69 6.51 -22.69
C THR A 117 -42.32 5.27 -21.88
N GLU A 118 -41.04 4.99 -21.67
CA GLU A 118 -40.58 3.74 -21.09
C GLU A 118 -39.53 3.98 -19.98
N ALA A 119 -39.79 3.40 -18.82
CA ALA A 119 -38.86 3.34 -17.70
C ALA A 119 -38.60 1.88 -17.32
N ARG A 120 -37.34 1.57 -17.02
CA ARG A 120 -36.91 0.26 -16.52
C ARG A 120 -36.74 0.33 -15.02
N HIS A 121 -37.41 -0.57 -14.30
CA HIS A 121 -37.19 -0.76 -12.87
C HIS A 121 -35.77 -1.25 -12.60
N VAL A 122 -35.14 -0.72 -11.55
CA VAL A 122 -33.75 -1.05 -11.17
C VAL A 122 -33.71 -1.74 -9.82
N SER A 123 -34.32 -1.14 -8.80
CA SER A 123 -34.25 -1.65 -7.44
C SER A 123 -35.37 -1.09 -6.56
N ASP A 124 -35.59 -1.75 -5.43
CA ASP A 124 -36.54 -1.35 -4.42
C ASP A 124 -35.85 -1.15 -3.08
N ASP A 125 -36.05 0.03 -2.49
CA ASP A 125 -35.53 0.33 -1.16
C ASP A 125 -36.56 -0.15 -0.11
N PRO A 126 -36.18 -0.99 0.85
CA PRO A 126 -37.10 -1.44 1.89
C PRO A 126 -37.55 -0.27 2.76
N SER A 127 -38.76 -0.36 3.32
CA SER A 127 -39.22 0.61 4.31
C SER A 127 -38.49 0.41 5.65
N LEU A 128 -38.39 1.47 6.45
CA LEU A 128 -37.83 1.37 7.81
C LEU A 128 -38.58 0.32 8.66
N GLY A 129 -39.89 0.16 8.45
CA GLY A 129 -40.69 -0.88 9.09
C GLY A 129 -40.26 -2.29 8.69
N ALA A 130 -40.01 -2.53 7.39
CA ALA A 130 -39.56 -3.83 6.89
C ALA A 130 -38.16 -4.19 7.41
N VAL A 131 -37.24 -3.22 7.48
CA VAL A 131 -35.89 -3.42 8.04
C VAL A 131 -35.97 -3.71 9.53
N SER A 132 -36.84 -3.01 10.27
CA SER A 132 -37.05 -3.25 11.70
C SER A 132 -37.60 -4.66 11.98
N GLU A 133 -38.56 -5.14 11.19
CA GLU A 133 -39.13 -6.48 11.37
C GLU A 133 -38.10 -7.59 11.11
N LEU A 134 -37.21 -7.37 10.14
CA LEU A 134 -36.07 -8.27 9.85
C LEU A 134 -35.04 -8.29 10.99
N GLY A 135 -34.80 -7.13 11.61
CA GLY A 135 -33.97 -7.00 12.80
C GLY A 135 -34.53 -7.80 13.98
N THR A 136 -35.83 -7.69 14.24
CA THR A 136 -36.52 -8.44 15.31
C THR A 136 -36.44 -9.95 15.08
N ARG A 137 -36.68 -10.42 13.84
CA ARG A 137 -36.60 -11.85 13.49
C ARG A 137 -35.18 -12.41 13.61
N THR A 138 -34.17 -11.64 13.18
CA THR A 138 -32.76 -12.03 13.29
C THR A 138 -32.34 -12.12 14.76
N ALA A 139 -32.69 -11.12 15.57
CA ALA A 139 -32.38 -11.11 17.00
C ALA A 139 -33.03 -12.29 17.75
N ALA A 140 -34.27 -12.65 17.42
CA ALA A 140 -34.97 -13.80 18.02
C ALA A 140 -34.34 -15.15 17.67
N VAL A 141 -33.75 -15.28 16.47
CA VAL A 141 -33.02 -16.48 16.04
C VAL A 141 -31.66 -16.57 16.75
N GLU A 142 -30.94 -15.44 16.86
CA GLU A 142 -29.63 -15.38 17.50
C GLU A 142 -29.69 -15.57 19.02
N SER A 143 -30.76 -15.11 19.69
CA SER A 143 -30.96 -15.27 21.13
C SER A 143 -31.58 -16.62 21.51
N GLY A 144 -32.04 -17.41 20.54
CA GLY A 144 -32.71 -18.70 20.76
C GLY A 144 -34.08 -18.61 21.44
N THR A 145 -34.63 -17.40 21.60
CA THR A 145 -35.98 -17.17 22.16
C THR A 145 -36.98 -16.91 21.04
N PHE A 146 -37.71 -17.97 20.68
CA PHE A 146 -38.71 -17.93 19.61
C PHE A 146 -40.10 -17.41 20.05
N SER A 147 -40.19 -16.80 21.24
CA SER A 147 -41.45 -16.31 21.83
C SER A 147 -42.14 -15.25 20.98
N GLU A 148 -41.38 -14.42 20.27
CA GLU A 148 -41.91 -13.41 19.33
C GLU A 148 -42.27 -14.00 17.95
N LEU A 149 -41.87 -15.25 17.69
CA LEU A 149 -42.19 -16.00 16.46
C LEU A 149 -43.34 -16.99 16.66
N GLU A 150 -43.99 -16.96 17.82
CA GLU A 150 -45.04 -17.90 18.25
C GLU A 150 -44.63 -19.39 18.21
N LEU A 151 -43.33 -19.68 18.25
CA LEU A 151 -42.81 -21.06 18.27
C LEU A 151 -42.34 -21.42 19.67
N ARG A 152 -42.60 -22.67 20.10
CA ARG A 152 -42.13 -23.18 21.39
C ARG A 152 -41.70 -24.64 21.31
N PHE A 153 -40.69 -24.99 22.10
CA PHE A 153 -40.32 -26.38 22.32
C PHE A 153 -41.32 -27.04 23.25
N ILE A 154 -41.88 -28.15 22.81
CA ILE A 154 -42.70 -29.03 23.63
C ILE A 154 -42.05 -30.40 23.71
N ARG A 155 -42.09 -31.00 24.90
CA ARG A 155 -41.77 -32.41 25.08
C ARG A 155 -43.01 -33.22 24.71
N LEU A 156 -42.84 -34.22 23.87
CA LEU A 156 -43.93 -35.10 23.43
C LEU A 156 -43.81 -36.46 24.13
N GLY A 157 -44.95 -37.12 24.35
CA GLY A 157 -44.99 -38.48 24.87
C GLY A 157 -44.39 -39.47 23.87
N VAL A 158 -43.77 -40.56 24.36
CA VAL A 158 -43.10 -41.56 23.51
C VAL A 158 -44.05 -42.25 22.53
N GLU A 159 -45.34 -42.32 22.84
CA GLU A 159 -46.37 -42.81 21.92
C GLU A 159 -46.53 -41.95 20.65
N SER A 160 -46.07 -40.70 20.65
CA SER A 160 -46.13 -39.81 19.47
C SER A 160 -45.08 -40.14 18.40
N GLY A 161 -44.05 -40.93 18.72
CA GLY A 161 -42.90 -41.14 17.85
C GLY A 161 -41.78 -40.10 17.99
N TYR A 162 -41.94 -39.08 18.84
CA TYR A 162 -41.00 -37.95 19.00
C TYR A 162 -40.63 -37.69 20.47
N VAL A 163 -39.37 -37.28 20.72
CA VAL A 163 -38.85 -36.89 22.04
C VAL A 163 -39.19 -35.45 22.36
N TRP A 164 -39.07 -34.57 21.37
CA TRP A 164 -39.44 -33.16 21.46
C TRP A 164 -39.79 -32.60 20.07
N ALA A 165 -40.57 -31.53 20.05
CA ALA A 165 -40.92 -30.79 18.84
C ALA A 165 -40.90 -29.27 19.09
N LEU A 166 -40.46 -28.50 18.09
CA LEU A 166 -40.70 -27.07 17.96
C LEU A 166 -42.01 -26.88 17.20
N VAL A 167 -43.02 -26.34 17.88
CA VAL A 167 -44.38 -26.19 17.34
C VAL A 167 -44.83 -24.73 17.37
N ASP A 168 -45.75 -24.39 16.48
CA ASP A 168 -46.45 -23.09 16.52
C ASP A 168 -47.56 -23.04 17.58
N SER A 169 -48.18 -21.87 17.70
CA SER A 169 -49.29 -21.60 18.62
C SER A 169 -50.51 -22.52 18.41
N ALA A 170 -50.67 -23.10 17.21
CA ALA A 170 -51.70 -24.07 16.86
C ALA A 170 -51.27 -25.55 17.03
N GLY A 171 -50.03 -25.81 17.49
CA GLY A 171 -49.50 -27.16 17.73
C GLY A 171 -48.95 -27.87 16.49
N ARG A 172 -48.76 -27.17 15.37
CA ARG A 172 -48.18 -27.74 14.14
C ARG A 172 -46.66 -27.74 14.23
N MET A 173 -46.03 -28.88 13.91
CA MET A 173 -44.59 -29.08 14.07
C MET A 173 -43.78 -28.53 12.90
N ALA A 174 -42.85 -27.63 13.20
CA ALA A 174 -41.86 -27.10 12.26
C ALA A 174 -40.58 -27.94 12.23
N LEU A 175 -40.13 -28.40 13.40
CA LEU A 175 -38.96 -29.26 13.60
C LEU A 175 -39.22 -30.21 14.77
N GLY A 176 -38.75 -31.45 14.72
CA GLY A 176 -38.83 -32.37 15.85
C GLY A 176 -37.79 -33.48 15.81
N CYS A 177 -37.48 -34.02 16.97
CA CYS A 177 -36.55 -35.14 17.13
C CYS A 177 -37.34 -36.42 17.43
N LYS A 178 -37.15 -37.44 16.60
CA LYS A 178 -37.74 -38.77 16.80
C LYS A 178 -37.07 -39.50 17.96
N ILE A 179 -37.73 -40.54 18.47
CA ILE A 179 -37.24 -41.36 19.59
C ILE A 179 -35.93 -42.09 19.25
N ASP A 180 -35.69 -42.35 17.95
CA ASP A 180 -34.44 -42.91 17.44
C ASP A 180 -33.31 -41.87 17.28
N GLY A 181 -33.54 -40.61 17.68
CA GLY A 181 -32.59 -39.51 17.60
C GLY A 181 -32.55 -38.80 16.24
N SER A 182 -33.34 -39.22 15.26
CA SER A 182 -33.37 -38.57 13.94
C SER A 182 -34.21 -37.29 13.93
N MET A 183 -33.74 -36.28 13.21
CA MET A 183 -34.39 -34.97 13.14
C MET A 183 -35.31 -34.88 11.91
N VAL A 184 -36.51 -34.32 12.09
CA VAL A 184 -37.48 -34.07 11.01
C VAL A 184 -37.91 -32.62 11.07
N GLY A 185 -37.72 -31.88 9.97
CA GLY A 185 -38.22 -30.52 9.82
C GLY A 185 -38.94 -30.32 8.49
N LYS A 186 -39.99 -29.50 8.49
CA LYS A 186 -40.66 -29.05 7.26
C LYS A 186 -40.03 -27.74 6.83
N PHE A 187 -39.00 -27.84 5.98
CA PHE A 187 -38.38 -26.69 5.34
C PHE A 187 -38.96 -26.53 3.94
N VAL A 188 -39.45 -25.34 3.61
CA VAL A 188 -39.72 -24.99 2.21
C VAL A 188 -38.36 -24.68 1.58
N LEU A 189 -37.82 -25.66 0.86
CA LEU A 189 -36.58 -25.48 0.11
C LEU A 189 -36.91 -24.72 -1.18
N ARG A 190 -36.06 -23.76 -1.55
CA ARG A 190 -36.19 -23.06 -2.83
C ARG A 190 -35.94 -24.04 -3.99
N ASP A 191 -36.51 -23.73 -5.14
CA ASP A 191 -36.28 -24.47 -6.38
C ASP A 191 -34.77 -24.58 -6.66
N GLY A 192 -34.31 -25.81 -6.92
CA GLY A 192 -32.89 -26.13 -7.21
C GLY A 192 -32.11 -26.82 -6.09
N THR A 193 -32.73 -27.18 -4.96
CA THR A 193 -32.02 -27.83 -3.84
C THR A 193 -31.89 -29.36 -4.02
N VAL A 194 -30.68 -29.91 -3.91
CA VAL A 194 -30.39 -31.35 -4.05
C VAL A 194 -30.67 -32.09 -2.74
N ASN A 195 -31.45 -33.18 -2.80
CA ASN A 195 -31.83 -33.96 -1.61
C ASN A 195 -31.10 -35.31 -1.49
N ARG A 196 -31.21 -35.93 -0.30
CA ARG A 196 -30.55 -37.19 0.07
C ARG A 196 -30.89 -38.38 -0.84
N THR A 197 -32.07 -38.37 -1.47
CA THR A 197 -32.50 -39.41 -2.43
C THR A 197 -31.68 -39.35 -3.72
N THR A 198 -31.14 -38.17 -4.06
CA THR A 198 -30.27 -37.94 -5.22
C THR A 198 -28.85 -38.45 -5.01
N LEU A 199 -28.39 -38.58 -3.76
CA LEU A 199 -27.01 -38.97 -3.41
C LEU A 199 -26.81 -40.50 -3.33
N ASN A 200 -27.87 -41.28 -3.14
CA ASN A 200 -27.75 -42.71 -2.78
C ASN A 200 -27.68 -43.68 -3.99
N LEU A 201 -27.73 -43.21 -5.23
CA LEU A 201 -27.73 -44.05 -6.45
C LEU A 201 -26.36 -44.11 -7.16
N ASP A 202 -25.44 -43.18 -6.89
CA ASP A 202 -24.25 -42.98 -7.73
C ASP A 202 -22.98 -43.77 -7.29
N LEU A 203 -22.97 -44.44 -6.13
CA LEU A 203 -21.71 -44.99 -5.59
C LEU A 203 -21.57 -46.53 -5.64
N ASP A 204 -22.65 -47.32 -5.66
CA ASP A 204 -22.57 -48.80 -5.56
C ASP A 204 -22.37 -49.55 -6.90
N GLY A 205 -22.32 -48.84 -8.03
CA GLY A 205 -22.33 -49.46 -9.38
C GLY A 205 -21.00 -49.47 -10.15
N PHE A 206 -19.92 -48.91 -9.61
CA PHE A 206 -18.67 -48.68 -10.35
C PHE A 206 -17.56 -49.66 -9.96
N ILE A 207 -17.01 -50.37 -10.95
CA ILE A 207 -15.93 -51.36 -10.76
C ILE A 207 -14.71 -50.94 -11.59
N ALA A 208 -13.55 -50.87 -10.95
CA ALA A 208 -12.26 -50.65 -11.61
C ALA A 208 -11.72 -51.97 -12.19
N LYS A 209 -11.36 -52.00 -13.47
CA LYS A 209 -10.72 -53.16 -14.11
C LYS A 209 -9.73 -52.78 -15.21
N ALA A 210 -8.75 -53.66 -15.45
CA ALA A 210 -7.89 -53.61 -16.61
C ALA A 210 -8.68 -53.94 -17.88
N LEU A 211 -8.38 -53.24 -18.99
CA LEU A 211 -9.02 -53.45 -20.29
C LEU A 211 -7.99 -54.01 -21.30
N ASP A 212 -8.50 -54.67 -22.34
CA ASP A 212 -7.67 -55.16 -23.44
C ASP A 212 -7.09 -53.98 -24.24
N PRO A 213 -5.76 -53.94 -24.51
CA PRO A 213 -5.12 -52.90 -25.31
C PRO A 213 -5.79 -52.63 -26.67
N GLU A 214 -6.41 -53.63 -27.31
CA GLU A 214 -7.11 -53.44 -28.59
C GLU A 214 -8.29 -52.46 -28.50
N THR A 215 -8.81 -52.21 -27.29
CA THR A 215 -9.86 -51.20 -27.03
C THR A 215 -9.35 -49.75 -27.05
N GLY A 216 -8.03 -49.54 -27.10
CA GLY A 216 -7.41 -48.22 -26.96
C GLY A 216 -7.15 -47.77 -25.51
N TYR A 217 -7.52 -48.60 -24.52
CA TYR A 217 -7.43 -48.31 -23.08
C TYR A 217 -6.71 -49.44 -22.33
N VAL A 218 -5.94 -49.07 -21.30
CA VAL A 218 -5.22 -50.03 -20.43
C VAL A 218 -5.95 -50.28 -19.11
N TRP A 219 -6.76 -49.33 -18.65
CA TRP A 219 -7.51 -49.42 -17.39
C TRP A 219 -8.73 -48.52 -17.41
N ALA A 220 -9.85 -48.96 -16.81
CA ALA A 220 -11.05 -48.13 -16.67
C ALA A 220 -11.89 -48.46 -15.42
N VAL A 221 -12.62 -47.46 -14.95
CA VAL A 221 -13.76 -47.59 -14.04
C VAL A 221 -15.03 -47.60 -14.88
N THR A 222 -15.77 -48.70 -14.81
CA THR A 222 -17.00 -48.91 -15.59
C THR A 222 -18.21 -49.11 -14.69
N ASP A 223 -19.37 -48.66 -15.15
CA ASP A 223 -20.65 -49.03 -14.51
C ASP A 223 -21.09 -50.45 -14.87
N THR A 224 -22.21 -50.90 -14.30
CA THR A 224 -22.80 -52.24 -14.53
C THR A 224 -23.26 -52.47 -15.98
N GLN A 225 -23.31 -51.44 -16.82
CA GLN A 225 -23.66 -51.52 -18.25
C GLN A 225 -22.42 -51.47 -19.16
N GLY A 226 -21.21 -51.41 -18.58
CA GLY A 226 -19.94 -51.39 -19.31
C GLY A 226 -19.54 -50.02 -19.86
N ARG A 227 -20.19 -48.94 -19.41
CA ARG A 227 -19.85 -47.57 -19.83
C ARG A 227 -18.68 -47.04 -19.00
N ILE A 228 -17.72 -46.41 -19.66
CA ILE A 228 -16.51 -45.88 -19.03
C ILE A 228 -16.79 -44.53 -18.35
N GLY A 229 -16.62 -44.48 -17.03
CA GLY A 229 -16.66 -43.24 -16.25
C GLY A 229 -15.30 -42.54 -16.18
N LEU A 230 -14.21 -43.32 -16.07
CA LEU A 230 -12.82 -42.86 -16.05
C LEU A 230 -11.94 -43.95 -16.68
N ALA A 231 -10.99 -43.59 -17.54
CA ALA A 231 -10.07 -44.54 -18.17
C ALA A 231 -8.70 -43.94 -18.49
N LEU A 232 -7.68 -44.80 -18.50
CA LEU A 232 -6.32 -44.53 -18.97
C LEU A 232 -6.15 -45.14 -20.37
N ARG A 233 -5.78 -44.31 -21.35
CA ARG A 233 -5.52 -44.70 -22.74
C ARG A 233 -4.11 -45.24 -22.91
N LEU A 234 -3.89 -45.97 -24.02
CA LEU A 234 -2.58 -46.51 -24.40
C LEU A 234 -1.50 -45.45 -24.63
N ASP A 235 -1.89 -44.22 -25.02
CA ASP A 235 -0.99 -43.08 -25.19
C ASP A 235 -0.63 -42.37 -23.88
N GLY A 236 -1.07 -42.93 -22.73
CA GLY A 236 -0.84 -42.38 -21.40
C GLY A 236 -1.83 -41.29 -20.97
N THR A 237 -2.80 -40.93 -21.82
CA THR A 237 -3.79 -39.90 -21.48
C THR A 237 -4.95 -40.45 -20.66
N VAL A 238 -5.45 -39.66 -19.70
CA VAL A 238 -6.60 -40.02 -18.86
C VAL A 238 -7.86 -39.33 -19.38
N THR A 239 -8.96 -40.06 -19.50
CA THR A 239 -10.26 -39.54 -19.93
C THR A 239 -11.34 -39.93 -18.93
N GLY A 240 -12.22 -39.00 -18.55
CA GLY A 240 -13.33 -39.29 -17.64
C GLY A 240 -14.49 -38.32 -17.80
N LYS A 241 -15.68 -38.77 -17.44
CA LYS A 241 -16.90 -37.96 -17.41
C LYS A 241 -17.17 -37.52 -15.98
N PHE A 242 -16.97 -36.23 -15.71
CA PHE A 242 -17.25 -35.62 -14.41
C PHE A 242 -18.49 -34.74 -14.52
N LEU A 243 -19.45 -34.94 -13.61
CA LEU A 243 -20.49 -33.95 -13.35
C LEU A 243 -19.88 -32.89 -12.44
N LEU A 244 -19.59 -31.72 -13.03
CA LEU A 244 -19.07 -30.58 -12.29
C LEU A 244 -20.25 -29.85 -11.62
N GLY A 245 -20.09 -29.52 -10.33
CA GLY A 245 -21.14 -28.89 -9.52
C GLY A 245 -21.58 -27.52 -10.04
N THR A 246 -22.75 -27.07 -9.63
CA THR A 246 -23.30 -25.74 -9.95
C THR A 246 -22.30 -24.65 -9.54
N GLY A 247 -21.77 -23.90 -10.52
CA GLY A 247 -20.72 -22.89 -10.33
C GLY A 247 -19.33 -23.28 -10.86
N ALA A 248 -19.16 -24.51 -11.33
CA ALA A 248 -17.93 -24.89 -12.03
C ALA A 248 -17.91 -24.35 -13.47
N VAL A 249 -16.82 -23.67 -13.83
CA VAL A 249 -16.59 -23.17 -15.20
C VAL A 249 -16.22 -24.36 -16.10
N LEU A 250 -17.15 -24.79 -16.94
CA LEU A 250 -16.90 -25.81 -17.95
C LEU A 250 -15.86 -25.31 -18.96
N ARG A 251 -15.05 -26.21 -19.56
CA ARG A 251 -14.20 -25.85 -20.71
C ARG A 251 -15.00 -25.23 -21.87
N ALA A 252 -16.28 -25.58 -22.00
CA ALA A 252 -17.20 -24.98 -22.96
C ALA A 252 -17.71 -23.58 -22.54
N ALA A 253 -17.61 -23.21 -21.26
CA ALA A 253 -17.90 -21.87 -20.74
C ALA A 253 -16.71 -20.91 -20.86
N LEU A 254 -15.50 -21.44 -21.13
CA LEU A 254 -14.36 -20.70 -21.69
C LEU A 254 -14.57 -20.60 -23.21
N GLY A 255 -15.55 -19.79 -23.66
CA GLY A 255 -16.08 -19.76 -25.03
C GLY A 255 -15.04 -19.60 -26.17
N ALA A 256 -15.54 -19.40 -27.40
CA ALA A 256 -14.74 -19.34 -28.63
C ALA A 256 -13.44 -18.51 -28.54
N ASP A 257 -13.40 -17.50 -27.66
CA ASP A 257 -12.27 -16.63 -27.38
C ASP A 257 -11.02 -17.35 -26.81
N LEU A 258 -11.16 -18.44 -26.06
CA LEU A 258 -10.01 -19.21 -25.52
C LEU A 258 -9.59 -20.36 -26.45
N SER A 259 -10.48 -20.86 -27.31
CA SER A 259 -10.19 -21.94 -28.26
C SER A 259 -9.24 -21.52 -29.40
N GLY A 260 -9.14 -20.22 -29.65
CA GLY A 260 -8.23 -19.66 -30.65
C GLY A 260 -6.78 -19.55 -30.18
N TYR A 261 -6.51 -19.68 -28.87
CA TYR A 261 -5.19 -19.49 -28.29
C TYR A 261 -4.55 -20.82 -27.90
N ILE A 262 -3.37 -21.11 -28.43
CA ILE A 262 -2.63 -22.35 -28.19
C ILE A 262 -1.26 -22.01 -27.59
N ALA A 263 -0.88 -22.73 -26.54
CA ALA A 263 0.48 -22.67 -26.02
C ALA A 263 1.44 -23.34 -27.00
N VAL A 264 2.39 -22.58 -27.52
CA VAL A 264 3.40 -23.03 -28.47
C VAL A 264 4.79 -22.74 -27.93
N GLN A 265 5.71 -23.68 -28.18
CA GLN A 265 7.13 -23.45 -27.99
C GLN A 265 7.65 -22.74 -29.25
N LEU A 266 8.25 -21.57 -29.09
CA LEU A 266 8.81 -20.78 -30.18
C LEU A 266 10.32 -21.00 -30.28
N SER A 267 10.88 -20.84 -31.48
CA SER A 267 12.33 -20.91 -31.64
C SER A 267 13.00 -19.71 -30.96
N PRO A 268 14.18 -19.86 -30.34
CA PRO A 268 14.87 -18.76 -29.67
C PRO A 268 15.16 -17.55 -30.56
N GLU A 269 15.20 -17.72 -31.90
CA GLU A 269 15.37 -16.61 -32.85
C GLU A 269 14.16 -15.65 -32.88
N SER A 270 12.99 -16.06 -32.40
CA SER A 270 11.79 -15.21 -32.31
C SER A 270 11.82 -14.24 -31.12
N GLY A 271 12.83 -14.34 -30.24
CA GLY A 271 12.92 -13.59 -28.97
C GLY A 271 12.09 -14.18 -27.82
N TYR A 272 11.41 -15.32 -28.04
CA TYR A 272 10.56 -16.00 -27.06
C TYR A 272 10.89 -17.48 -26.98
N VAL A 273 10.80 -18.07 -25.78
CA VAL A 273 10.97 -19.51 -25.55
C VAL A 273 9.64 -20.25 -25.43
N TRP A 274 8.57 -19.52 -25.08
CA TRP A 274 7.23 -20.05 -24.91
C TRP A 274 6.20 -18.93 -25.08
N ALA A 275 5.07 -19.19 -25.73
CA ALA A 275 4.01 -18.21 -25.88
C ALA A 275 2.62 -18.87 -26.01
N VAL A 276 1.59 -18.12 -25.62
CA VAL A 276 0.19 -18.35 -25.94
C VAL A 276 -0.14 -17.49 -27.15
N VAL A 277 -0.38 -18.12 -28.29
CA VAL A 277 -0.62 -17.44 -29.58
C VAL A 277 -2.01 -17.72 -30.10
N ASP A 278 -2.63 -16.75 -30.78
CA ASP A 278 -3.87 -17.02 -31.48
C ASP A 278 -3.67 -17.78 -32.80
N SER A 279 -4.77 -18.14 -33.46
CA SER A 279 -4.80 -18.81 -34.77
C SER A 279 -4.07 -18.09 -35.92
N VAL A 280 -3.67 -16.82 -35.73
CA VAL A 280 -2.93 -16.00 -36.70
C VAL A 280 -1.50 -15.66 -36.24
N GLY A 281 -1.06 -16.20 -35.10
CA GLY A 281 0.32 -16.09 -34.60
C GLY A 281 0.59 -14.87 -33.71
N ARG A 282 -0.43 -14.16 -33.22
CA ARG A 282 -0.27 -13.02 -32.30
C ARG A 282 -0.10 -13.52 -30.86
N ILE A 283 0.88 -12.98 -30.13
CA ILE A 283 1.22 -13.40 -28.76
C ILE A 283 0.33 -12.67 -27.75
N ALA A 284 -0.49 -13.43 -27.01
CA ALA A 284 -1.27 -12.90 -25.87
C ALA A 284 -0.50 -12.94 -24.56
N LEU A 285 0.36 -13.96 -24.38
CA LEU A 285 1.24 -14.13 -23.22
C LEU A 285 2.50 -14.86 -23.69
N GLY A 286 3.67 -14.50 -23.21
CA GLY A 286 4.91 -15.19 -23.57
C GLY A 286 6.03 -14.99 -22.58
N ILE A 287 7.01 -15.89 -22.64
CA ILE A 287 8.26 -15.84 -21.90
C ILE A 287 9.36 -15.53 -22.91
N THR A 288 10.05 -14.40 -22.72
CA THR A 288 11.15 -14.01 -23.59
C THR A 288 12.37 -14.89 -23.38
N THR A 289 13.32 -14.86 -24.31
CA THR A 289 14.64 -15.53 -24.16
C THR A 289 15.45 -15.01 -22.96
N ALA A 290 15.10 -13.84 -22.41
CA ALA A 290 15.65 -13.30 -21.17
C ALA A 290 14.90 -13.74 -19.90
N GLY A 291 13.90 -14.62 -20.02
CA GLY A 291 13.12 -15.14 -18.88
C GLY A 291 12.02 -14.21 -18.37
N LYS A 292 11.65 -13.16 -19.11
CA LYS A 292 10.60 -12.21 -18.71
C LYS A 292 9.24 -12.64 -19.23
N THR A 293 8.24 -12.68 -18.36
CA THR A 293 6.83 -12.86 -18.76
C THR A 293 6.26 -11.55 -19.29
N VAL A 294 5.65 -11.58 -20.47
CA VAL A 294 4.96 -10.44 -21.09
C VAL A 294 3.59 -10.89 -21.57
N GLY A 295 2.55 -10.09 -21.35
CA GLY A 295 1.20 -10.40 -21.82
C GLY A 295 0.43 -9.14 -22.18
N ASN A 296 -0.48 -9.27 -23.14
CA ASN A 296 -1.34 -8.18 -23.61
C ASN A 296 -2.75 -8.38 -23.04
N PHE A 297 -2.94 -7.96 -21.79
CA PHE A 297 -4.24 -8.02 -21.12
C PHE A 297 -4.89 -6.64 -21.19
N ASP A 298 -6.06 -6.54 -21.82
CA ASP A 298 -6.99 -5.45 -21.56
C ASP A 298 -7.79 -5.82 -20.31
N VAL A 299 -7.36 -5.30 -19.15
CA VAL A 299 -8.11 -5.48 -17.90
C VAL A 299 -9.23 -4.44 -17.89
N HIS A 300 -10.34 -4.77 -18.54
CA HIS A 300 -11.61 -4.06 -18.36
C HIS A 300 -12.49 -4.87 -17.43
N ILE A 301 -12.52 -4.49 -16.15
CA ILE A 301 -13.44 -5.07 -15.17
C ILE A 301 -14.53 -4.03 -14.91
N PRO A 302 -15.65 -4.04 -15.65
CA PRO A 302 -16.80 -3.24 -15.30
C PRO A 302 -17.40 -3.82 -14.01
N ASP A 303 -17.50 -2.99 -12.98
CA ASP A 303 -18.26 -3.23 -11.75
C ASP A 303 -17.89 -4.46 -10.88
N VAL A 304 -16.62 -4.57 -10.46
CA VAL A 304 -16.31 -5.32 -9.23
C VAL A 304 -16.15 -4.34 -8.07
N THR A 305 -17.25 -4.06 -7.37
CA THR A 305 -17.19 -3.62 -5.97
C THR A 305 -16.62 -4.77 -5.13
N GLY A 306 -15.41 -4.60 -4.58
CA GLY A 306 -14.81 -5.56 -3.65
C GLY A 306 -13.41 -6.08 -4.00
N ILE A 307 -12.83 -5.71 -5.15
CA ILE A 307 -11.38 -5.86 -5.35
C ILE A 307 -10.72 -4.56 -4.92
N GLU A 308 -10.34 -4.47 -3.65
CA GLU A 308 -9.42 -3.41 -3.21
C GLU A 308 -8.04 -3.71 -3.78
N TYR A 309 -7.58 -2.90 -4.74
CA TYR A 309 -6.16 -2.81 -5.00
C TYR A 309 -5.47 -2.45 -3.68
N LEU A 310 -4.46 -3.22 -3.28
CA LEU A 310 -3.60 -2.86 -2.17
C LEU A 310 -2.96 -1.50 -2.49
N LYS A 311 -3.44 -0.46 -1.82
CA LYS A 311 -2.96 0.91 -1.98
C LYS A 311 -1.84 1.17 -0.99
N PRO A 312 -0.83 1.95 -1.39
CA PRO A 312 0.18 2.44 -0.45
C PRO A 312 -0.50 3.33 0.60
N LEU A 313 0.01 3.25 1.83
CA LEU A 313 -0.38 4.13 2.92
C LEU A 313 0.32 5.48 2.77
N VAL A 314 -0.28 6.51 3.35
CA VAL A 314 0.24 7.89 3.31
C VAL A 314 1.49 8.07 4.17
N ASP A 315 1.65 7.27 5.22
CA ASP A 315 2.78 7.32 6.15
C ASP A 315 4.13 7.12 5.46
N LEU A 316 5.17 7.75 6.02
CA LEU A 316 6.52 7.76 5.45
C LEU A 316 7.47 6.84 6.22
N LEU A 317 8.26 6.08 5.48
CA LEU A 317 9.44 5.39 5.99
C LEU A 317 10.70 6.00 5.37
N CYS A 318 11.50 6.67 6.20
CA CYS A 318 12.75 7.29 5.76
C CYS A 318 13.91 6.31 5.99
N VAL A 319 14.46 5.73 4.92
CA VAL A 319 15.53 4.72 4.99
C VAL A 319 16.86 5.35 4.61
N GLY A 320 17.88 5.14 5.43
CA GLY A 320 19.20 5.68 5.11
C GLY A 320 20.23 5.59 6.22
N ASP A 321 21.27 6.40 6.06
CA ASP A 321 22.44 6.49 6.94
C ASP A 321 22.35 7.69 7.92
N SER A 322 23.49 8.32 8.26
CA SER A 322 23.58 9.50 9.13
C SER A 322 22.84 10.72 8.57
N LEU A 323 22.74 10.87 7.24
CA LEU A 323 21.99 11.97 6.60
C LEU A 323 20.48 11.83 6.84
N THR A 324 20.03 10.58 6.99
CA THR A 324 18.64 10.28 7.39
C THR A 324 18.50 10.39 8.90
N ALA A 325 19.40 9.81 9.70
CA ALA A 325 19.34 9.81 11.16
C ALA A 325 19.38 11.22 11.75
N ASN A 326 20.26 12.08 11.22
CA ASN A 326 20.29 13.54 11.34
C ASN A 326 20.01 14.05 12.77
N SER A 327 20.79 13.65 13.77
CA SER A 327 20.44 13.88 15.20
C SER A 327 20.96 15.20 15.81
N SER A 328 21.76 15.99 15.07
CA SER A 328 22.54 17.10 15.66
C SER A 328 22.03 18.51 15.27
N GLN A 329 20.93 18.61 14.54
CA GLN A 329 20.29 19.84 14.07
C GLN A 329 18.77 19.63 14.02
N VAL A 330 18.00 20.69 13.77
CA VAL A 330 16.60 20.51 13.37
C VAL A 330 16.58 19.75 12.05
N THR A 331 16.06 18.53 12.10
CA THR A 331 16.17 17.54 11.03
C THR A 331 15.31 17.94 9.85
N TRP A 332 15.64 17.44 8.65
CA TRP A 332 14.74 17.62 7.50
C TRP A 332 13.38 16.93 7.72
N ARG A 333 13.31 15.89 8.55
CA ARG A 333 12.05 15.17 8.87
C ARG A 333 11.14 16.02 9.76
N GLU A 334 11.70 16.68 10.77
CA GLU A 334 10.98 17.64 11.62
C GLU A 334 10.49 18.83 10.82
N GLN A 335 11.31 19.35 9.89
CA GLN A 335 10.91 20.45 9.01
C GLN A 335 9.95 20.02 7.90
N LEU A 336 9.93 18.74 7.52
CA LEU A 336 9.01 18.17 6.54
C LEU A 336 7.60 18.00 7.12
N ALA A 337 7.48 17.56 8.37
CA ALA A 337 6.21 17.28 9.03
C ALA A 337 5.14 18.39 8.88
N PRO A 338 5.45 19.70 9.06
CA PRO A 338 4.46 20.77 8.87
C PRO A 338 4.14 21.11 7.40
N LEU A 339 4.89 20.58 6.43
CA LEU A 339 4.74 20.91 5.00
C LEU A 339 3.87 19.92 4.21
N ILE A 340 3.47 18.82 4.86
CA ILE A 340 2.65 17.75 4.28
C ILE A 340 1.46 17.45 5.19
N SER A 341 0.44 16.77 4.66
CA SER A 341 -0.70 16.37 5.47
C SER A 341 -0.25 15.48 6.64
N ALA A 342 -0.91 15.63 7.79
CA ALA A 342 -0.58 14.90 9.01
C ALA A 342 -0.50 13.38 8.77
N ARG A 343 0.64 12.79 9.11
CA ARG A 343 0.99 11.39 8.89
C ARG A 343 2.16 10.98 9.77
N THR A 344 2.40 9.68 9.92
CA THR A 344 3.58 9.16 10.63
C THR A 344 4.82 9.31 9.74
N ILE A 345 5.94 9.76 10.31
CA ILE A 345 7.26 9.79 9.64
C ILE A 345 8.24 8.96 10.46
N VAL A 346 8.55 7.76 9.97
CA VAL A 346 9.44 6.81 10.67
C VAL A 346 10.90 7.07 10.31
N ASN A 347 11.73 7.22 11.35
CA ASN A 347 13.18 7.31 11.20
C ASN A 347 13.82 5.92 11.06
N GLY A 348 14.30 5.61 9.86
CA GLY A 348 15.10 4.42 9.58
C GLY A 348 16.60 4.70 9.46
N GLY A 349 17.09 5.86 9.88
CA GLY A 349 18.51 6.22 9.78
C GLY A 349 19.39 5.53 10.83
N ILE A 350 20.53 4.97 10.42
CA ILE A 350 21.64 4.60 11.32
C ILE A 350 22.94 5.14 10.74
N GLY A 351 23.73 5.85 11.55
CA GLY A 351 24.94 6.53 11.09
C GLY A 351 25.97 5.60 10.44
N GLY A 352 26.70 6.10 9.44
CA GLY A 352 27.84 5.40 8.85
C GLY A 352 27.53 4.13 8.04
N GLN A 353 26.27 3.70 7.94
CA GLN A 353 25.92 2.47 7.24
C GLN A 353 26.04 2.58 5.71
N THR A 354 26.51 1.49 5.10
CA THR A 354 26.50 1.28 3.64
C THR A 354 25.10 0.99 3.11
N SER A 355 24.89 1.11 1.79
CA SER A 355 23.62 0.74 1.15
C SER A 355 23.17 -0.68 1.48
N ARG A 356 24.13 -1.62 1.59
CA ARG A 356 23.86 -3.03 1.84
C ARG A 356 23.31 -3.29 3.24
N GLN A 357 23.87 -2.62 4.24
CA GLN A 357 23.38 -2.71 5.62
C GLN A 357 21.98 -2.09 5.75
N ILE A 358 21.75 -0.94 5.11
CA ILE A 358 20.45 -0.27 5.08
C ILE A 358 19.41 -1.19 4.43
N ALA A 359 19.70 -1.74 3.26
CA ALA A 359 18.77 -2.62 2.53
C ALA A 359 18.41 -3.88 3.34
N ALA A 360 19.38 -4.50 4.01
CA ALA A 360 19.15 -5.65 4.87
C ALA A 360 18.21 -5.34 6.06
N ARG A 361 18.19 -4.12 6.60
CA ARG A 361 17.26 -3.72 7.68
C ARG A 361 15.80 -3.63 7.25
N PHE A 362 15.54 -3.44 5.95
CA PHE A 362 14.20 -3.25 5.40
C PHE A 362 13.78 -4.41 4.48
N GLY A 363 14.39 -5.58 4.66
CA GLY A 363 14.05 -6.82 3.94
C GLY A 363 14.57 -6.89 2.50
N ALA A 364 15.24 -5.85 2.00
CA ALA A 364 15.80 -5.78 0.66
C ALA A 364 17.18 -6.46 0.64
N GLY A 365 17.20 -7.77 0.47
CA GLY A 365 18.44 -8.56 0.56
C GLY A 365 18.77 -8.92 2.01
N CYS A 366 17.90 -9.74 2.61
CA CYS A 366 17.95 -10.20 3.99
C CYS A 366 19.36 -10.66 4.43
N ALA A 367 19.74 -10.33 5.67
CA ALA A 367 20.94 -10.87 6.29
C ALA A 367 20.77 -12.38 6.53
N LEU A 368 21.81 -13.15 6.21
CA LEU A 368 21.86 -14.59 6.43
C LEU A 368 22.62 -14.87 7.73
N LEU A 369 21.95 -15.52 8.68
CA LEU A 369 22.44 -15.76 10.03
C LEU A 369 22.79 -17.23 10.24
N THR A 370 23.89 -17.48 10.94
CA THR A 370 24.18 -18.76 11.57
C THR A 370 24.22 -18.55 13.08
N VAL A 371 23.52 -19.38 13.84
CA VAL A 371 23.48 -19.31 15.31
C VAL A 371 24.29 -20.45 15.93
N THR A 372 24.76 -20.25 17.16
CA THR A 372 25.50 -21.28 17.90
C THR A 372 24.73 -22.60 17.94
N GLY A 373 25.41 -23.70 17.60
CA GLY A 373 24.81 -25.04 17.58
C GLY A 373 23.73 -25.25 16.51
N ASN A 374 23.51 -24.29 15.60
CA ASN A 374 22.44 -24.34 14.60
C ASN A 374 21.05 -24.56 15.22
N GLN A 375 20.82 -24.01 16.41
CA GLN A 375 19.58 -24.22 17.15
C GLN A 375 19.15 -22.95 17.88
N ILE A 376 17.88 -22.58 17.73
CA ILE A 376 17.24 -21.53 18.53
C ILE A 376 16.67 -22.20 19.80
N PRO A 377 17.16 -21.84 21.00
CA PRO A 377 16.85 -22.52 22.26
C PRO A 377 15.42 -22.22 22.73
N ALA A 378 14.75 -23.19 23.35
CA ALA A 378 13.35 -23.13 23.80
C ALA A 378 12.93 -21.78 24.43
N SER A 379 13.84 -21.15 25.16
CA SER A 379 13.72 -19.77 25.66
C SER A 379 15.08 -19.08 25.67
N GLY A 380 15.08 -17.75 25.74
CA GLY A 380 16.29 -16.94 25.85
C GLY A 380 17.00 -16.67 24.52
N SER A 381 18.21 -16.13 24.62
CA SER A 381 19.01 -15.69 23.48
C SER A 381 19.96 -16.77 22.99
N VAL A 382 20.28 -16.74 21.70
CA VAL A 382 21.38 -17.51 21.10
C VAL A 382 22.33 -16.57 20.39
N ALA A 383 23.64 -16.83 20.52
CA ALA A 383 24.65 -16.05 19.80
C ALA A 383 24.59 -16.32 18.30
N VAL A 384 24.75 -15.27 17.51
CA VAL A 384 24.91 -15.33 16.06
C VAL A 384 26.40 -15.42 15.77
N THR A 385 26.83 -16.54 15.20
CA THR A 385 28.24 -16.86 14.96
C THR A 385 28.73 -16.45 13.57
N ALA A 386 27.81 -16.19 12.63
CA ALA A 386 28.13 -15.64 11.32
C ALA A 386 26.95 -14.85 10.73
N LEU A 387 27.27 -13.76 10.04
CA LEU A 387 26.33 -12.88 9.34
C LEU A 387 26.87 -12.54 7.95
N SER A 388 26.02 -12.60 6.91
CA SER A 388 26.41 -12.17 5.56
C SER A 388 26.48 -10.65 5.38
N THR A 389 25.85 -9.91 6.29
CA THR A 389 25.77 -8.45 6.32
C THR A 389 25.50 -8.07 7.77
N LEU A 390 26.08 -6.98 8.26
CA LEU A 390 25.93 -6.49 9.63
C LEU A 390 24.85 -5.40 9.69
N PRO A 391 23.54 -5.74 9.76
CA PRO A 391 22.46 -4.77 9.55
C PRO A 391 22.39 -3.68 10.64
N LEU A 392 22.93 -3.94 11.83
CA LEU A 392 22.81 -3.06 12.99
C LEU A 392 24.14 -2.44 13.43
N SER A 393 25.24 -2.82 12.76
CA SER A 393 26.57 -2.27 13.02
C SER A 393 26.68 -0.87 12.46
N THR A 394 27.51 -0.03 13.09
CA THR A 394 27.64 1.38 12.76
C THR A 394 28.98 1.94 13.23
N PRO A 395 29.79 2.53 12.35
CA PRO A 395 31.03 3.19 12.75
C PRO A 395 30.80 4.58 13.38
N ALA A 396 29.54 5.05 13.45
CA ALA A 396 29.22 6.39 13.92
C ALA A 396 29.20 6.54 15.45
N THR A 397 29.26 5.43 16.19
CA THR A 397 29.24 5.43 17.66
C THR A 397 30.24 4.39 18.15
N ASN A 398 30.97 4.66 19.23
CA ASN A 398 31.94 3.68 19.74
C ASN A 398 31.28 2.61 20.64
N SER A 399 30.03 2.78 21.07
CA SER A 399 29.33 1.78 21.88
C SER A 399 27.81 1.95 21.79
N GLY A 400 27.06 0.88 22.06
CA GLY A 400 25.61 0.92 22.15
C GLY A 400 24.92 -0.38 21.76
N THR A 401 23.65 -0.50 22.13
CA THR A 401 22.82 -1.66 21.80
C THR A 401 21.82 -1.27 20.71
N PHE A 402 21.85 -2.00 19.59
CA PHE A 402 20.93 -1.81 18.47
C PHE A 402 20.08 -3.06 18.30
N THR A 403 18.79 -2.90 18.00
CA THR A 403 17.85 -4.02 17.87
C THR A 403 17.04 -3.93 16.59
N LEU A 404 16.66 -5.10 16.06
CA LEU A 404 15.78 -5.25 14.92
C LEU A 404 14.84 -6.42 15.16
N LYS A 405 13.54 -6.16 15.14
CA LYS A 405 12.53 -7.20 15.18
C LYS A 405 12.43 -7.92 13.83
N GLY A 406 12.14 -9.22 13.86
CA GLY A 406 11.99 -10.00 12.65
C GLY A 406 11.86 -11.51 12.91
N THR A 407 11.84 -12.26 11.82
CA THR A 407 11.71 -13.72 11.82
C THR A 407 13.01 -14.39 11.40
N LEU A 408 13.45 -15.40 12.16
CA LEU A 408 14.51 -16.34 11.78
C LEU A 408 13.96 -17.76 11.77
N GLY A 409 14.00 -18.46 10.64
CA GLY A 409 13.52 -19.86 10.57
C GLY A 409 12.05 -20.04 10.98
N GLY A 410 11.20 -19.05 10.67
CA GLY A 410 9.79 -19.03 11.06
C GLY A 410 9.55 -18.82 12.56
N ILE A 411 10.53 -18.31 13.30
CA ILE A 411 10.41 -17.91 14.71
C ILE A 411 10.53 -16.38 14.79
N GLN A 412 9.49 -15.74 15.32
CA GLN A 412 9.51 -14.31 15.62
C GLN A 412 10.48 -14.02 16.77
N GLY A 413 11.26 -12.97 16.63
CA GLY A 413 12.23 -12.57 17.64
C GLY A 413 12.86 -11.20 17.39
N THR A 414 13.93 -10.96 18.13
CA THR A 414 14.72 -9.73 18.09
C THR A 414 16.17 -10.10 17.81
N LEU A 415 16.73 -9.54 16.73
CA LEU A 415 18.16 -9.50 16.50
C LEU A 415 18.74 -8.31 17.27
N THR A 416 19.72 -8.57 18.12
CA THR A 416 20.40 -7.55 18.94
C THR A 416 21.87 -7.52 18.56
N CYS A 417 22.40 -6.32 18.38
CA CYS A 417 23.80 -6.02 18.19
C CYS A 417 24.29 -5.22 19.40
N GLU A 418 25.24 -5.78 20.14
CA GLU A 418 26.02 -5.04 21.13
C GLU A 418 27.28 -4.53 20.43
N HIS A 419 27.29 -3.22 20.15
CA HIS A 419 28.36 -2.57 19.43
C HIS A 419 29.58 -2.37 20.33
N SER A 420 30.76 -2.66 19.80
CA SER A 420 32.02 -2.65 20.54
C SER A 420 32.88 -1.44 20.19
N GLU A 421 33.58 -0.88 21.20
CA GLU A 421 34.54 0.22 21.02
C GLU A 421 35.74 -0.15 20.14
N ALA A 422 35.94 -1.45 19.88
CA ALA A 422 36.96 -1.94 18.95
C ALA A 422 36.51 -1.95 17.48
N GLY A 423 35.28 -1.50 17.17
CA GLY A 423 34.75 -1.29 15.81
C GLY A 423 33.86 -2.41 15.29
N ASP A 424 33.20 -2.16 14.15
CA ASP A 424 32.13 -2.98 13.53
C ASP A 424 32.41 -4.49 13.46
N GLU A 425 33.65 -4.91 13.17
CA GLU A 425 34.04 -6.32 13.06
C GLU A 425 34.02 -7.07 14.40
N SER A 426 33.97 -6.33 15.51
CA SER A 426 33.93 -6.87 16.88
C SER A 426 32.54 -6.85 17.51
N ASP A 427 31.51 -6.47 16.75
CA ASP A 427 30.13 -6.43 17.23
C ASP A 427 29.59 -7.81 17.56
N ALA A 428 28.99 -7.93 18.74
CA ALA A 428 28.39 -9.18 19.19
C ALA A 428 26.90 -9.21 18.84
N TYR A 429 26.51 -10.19 18.03
CA TYR A 429 25.12 -10.38 17.64
C TYR A 429 24.45 -11.54 18.39
N THR A 430 23.22 -11.32 18.84
CA THR A 430 22.37 -12.35 19.43
C THR A 430 20.97 -12.32 18.82
N PHE A 431 20.31 -13.47 18.77
CA PHE A 431 18.89 -13.57 18.42
C PHE A 431 18.11 -14.12 19.62
N THR A 432 17.05 -13.41 20.00
CA THR A 432 16.16 -13.80 21.10
C THR A 432 14.75 -13.97 20.55
N ARG A 433 14.16 -15.16 20.74
CA ARG A 433 12.75 -15.38 20.36
C ARG A 433 11.80 -14.61 21.29
N ASP A 434 10.70 -14.13 20.73
CA ASP A 434 9.73 -13.30 21.47
C ASP A 434 8.89 -14.12 22.46
N ALA A 435 8.56 -15.36 22.10
CA ALA A 435 7.81 -16.29 22.95
C ALA A 435 8.60 -17.58 23.16
N ALA A 436 8.56 -18.10 24.38
CA ALA A 436 9.11 -19.42 24.70
C ALA A 436 8.34 -20.53 23.96
N GLY A 437 9.02 -21.62 23.64
CA GLY A 437 8.44 -22.77 22.96
C GLY A 437 9.46 -23.90 22.81
N GLU A 438 9.26 -24.78 21.84
CA GLU A 438 10.22 -25.85 21.59
C GLU A 438 11.50 -25.34 20.94
N ALA A 439 12.64 -25.94 21.31
CA ALA A 439 13.91 -25.64 20.64
C ALA A 439 13.81 -26.02 19.15
N ARG A 440 14.24 -25.12 18.25
CA ARG A 440 14.07 -25.29 16.80
C ARG A 440 15.42 -25.27 16.10
N TYR A 441 15.66 -26.25 15.23
CA TYR A 441 16.81 -26.24 14.33
C TYR A 441 16.75 -25.02 13.40
N SER A 442 17.87 -24.31 13.29
CA SER A 442 18.08 -23.20 12.37
C SER A 442 19.27 -23.55 11.50
N ALA A 443 19.02 -23.85 10.22
CA ALA A 443 20.09 -24.16 9.29
C ALA A 443 21.12 -23.00 9.22
N PRO A 444 22.42 -23.27 9.04
CA PRO A 444 23.39 -22.23 8.77
C PRO A 444 22.95 -21.32 7.62
N ARG A 445 23.26 -20.02 7.71
CA ARG A 445 22.87 -19.01 6.71
C ARG A 445 21.35 -18.90 6.50
N SER A 446 20.55 -19.14 7.53
CA SER A 446 19.11 -18.92 7.47
C SER A 446 18.79 -17.43 7.31
N PRO A 447 17.84 -17.04 6.45
CA PRO A 447 17.48 -15.63 6.28
C PRO A 447 16.80 -15.10 7.53
N PHE A 448 17.27 -13.95 8.01
CA PHE A 448 16.53 -13.11 8.95
C PHE A 448 15.68 -12.12 8.15
N VAL A 449 14.37 -12.19 8.34
CA VAL A 449 13.39 -11.32 7.67
C VAL A 449 12.95 -10.24 8.66
N PRO A 450 13.37 -8.98 8.49
CA PRO A 450 13.00 -7.91 9.42
C PRO A 450 11.50 -7.58 9.36
N ASP A 451 10.96 -7.16 10.49
CA ASP A 451 9.65 -6.50 10.54
C ASP A 451 9.80 -5.08 10.01
N VAL A 452 9.27 -4.82 8.82
CA VAL A 452 9.36 -3.51 8.18
C VAL A 452 8.20 -2.62 8.67
N PRO A 453 8.46 -1.37 9.11
CA PRO A 453 7.40 -0.42 9.45
C PRO A 453 6.38 -0.26 8.33
N GLY A 454 5.10 -0.26 8.70
CA GLY A 454 4.00 -0.19 7.73
C GLY A 454 3.88 -1.42 6.82
N GLU A 455 4.55 -2.53 7.19
CA GLU A 455 4.57 -3.81 6.47
C GLU A 455 4.91 -3.70 4.96
N GLY A 456 5.65 -2.69 4.55
CA GLY A 456 5.98 -2.43 3.15
C GLY A 456 4.91 -1.69 2.35
N PHE A 457 3.90 -1.10 3.01
CA PHE A 457 2.88 -0.24 2.40
C PHE A 457 3.19 1.26 2.51
N TYR A 458 4.13 1.67 3.38
CA TYR A 458 4.46 3.09 3.54
C TYR A 458 5.17 3.65 2.31
N THR A 459 4.97 4.94 2.07
CA THR A 459 5.76 5.69 1.08
C THR A 459 7.20 5.78 1.56
N GLN A 460 8.16 5.36 0.72
CA GLN A 460 9.56 5.29 1.14
C GLN A 460 10.38 6.50 0.66
N ILE A 461 11.13 7.11 1.57
CA ILE A 461 12.19 8.07 1.22
C ILE A 461 13.51 7.32 1.30
N ILE A 462 14.09 6.99 0.15
CA ILE A 462 15.29 6.16 0.00
C ILE A 462 16.50 7.08 -0.15
N TRP A 463 17.34 7.15 0.89
CA TRP A 463 18.56 7.96 0.86
C TRP A 463 19.76 7.12 1.33
N MET A 464 20.47 6.53 0.38
CA MET A 464 21.57 5.59 0.66
C MET A 464 22.72 5.69 -0.34
N GLY A 465 23.85 5.09 0.03
CA GLY A 465 25.03 4.96 -0.83
C GLY A 465 26.17 5.89 -0.46
N ARG A 466 25.98 6.84 0.47
CA ARG A 466 27.03 7.80 0.85
C ARG A 466 28.30 7.08 1.33
N ASN A 467 28.15 6.05 2.16
CA ASN A 467 29.27 5.35 2.80
C ASN A 467 29.90 4.24 1.93
N ASN A 468 29.50 4.10 0.66
CA ASN A 468 30.06 3.11 -0.27
C ASN A 468 30.00 3.56 -1.73
N LEU A 469 30.21 4.86 -1.99
CA LEU A 469 30.21 5.44 -3.35
C LEU A 469 31.29 4.87 -4.27
N ASP A 470 32.30 4.20 -3.74
CA ASP A 470 33.28 3.41 -4.49
C ASP A 470 32.69 2.12 -5.07
N ASN A 471 31.54 1.66 -4.57
CA ASN A 471 30.83 0.46 -5.03
C ASN A 471 29.43 0.78 -5.58
N VAL A 472 29.41 1.52 -6.69
CA VAL A 472 28.17 2.00 -7.34
C VAL A 472 27.21 0.87 -7.71
N GLU A 473 27.70 -0.25 -8.21
CA GLU A 473 26.83 -1.36 -8.64
C GLU A 473 26.08 -2.00 -7.48
N GLN A 474 26.71 -2.09 -6.30
CA GLN A 474 26.02 -2.53 -5.08
C GLN A 474 24.91 -1.54 -4.70
N ILE A 475 25.17 -0.23 -4.76
CA ILE A 475 24.16 0.80 -4.46
C ILE A 475 22.98 0.67 -5.43
N LYS A 476 23.23 0.50 -6.73
CA LYS A 476 22.18 0.30 -7.74
C LYS A 476 21.32 -0.93 -7.42
N SER A 477 21.97 -2.04 -7.09
CA SER A 477 21.29 -3.29 -6.71
C SER A 477 20.43 -3.11 -5.47
N ASP A 478 20.95 -2.44 -4.45
CA ASP A 478 20.24 -2.23 -3.18
C ASP A 478 19.05 -1.29 -3.35
N ILE A 479 19.19 -0.21 -4.14
CA ILE A 479 18.06 0.68 -4.48
C ILE A 479 16.96 -0.10 -5.22
N ARG A 480 17.32 -0.93 -6.21
CA ARG A 480 16.35 -1.79 -6.91
C ARG A 480 15.64 -2.74 -5.96
N ALA A 481 16.37 -3.35 -5.04
CA ALA A 481 15.81 -4.25 -4.04
C ALA A 481 14.86 -3.51 -3.09
N MET A 482 15.20 -2.30 -2.65
CA MET A 482 14.35 -1.46 -1.79
C MET A 482 13.05 -1.03 -2.46
N VAL A 483 13.11 -0.66 -3.74
CA VAL A 483 11.89 -0.45 -4.55
C VAL A 483 11.12 -1.77 -4.71
N GLY A 484 11.84 -2.88 -4.82
CA GLY A 484 11.31 -4.24 -4.96
C GLY A 484 10.48 -4.73 -3.77
N VAL A 485 10.84 -4.38 -2.54
CA VAL A 485 10.15 -4.88 -1.32
C VAL A 485 8.78 -4.24 -1.06
N GLN A 486 8.42 -3.16 -1.76
CA GLN A 486 7.08 -2.60 -1.63
C GLN A 486 6.02 -3.60 -2.14
N LYS A 487 4.99 -3.83 -1.34
CA LYS A 487 3.93 -4.82 -1.62
C LYS A 487 2.92 -4.34 -2.67
N THR A 488 2.82 -3.03 -2.88
CA THR A 488 1.81 -2.42 -3.74
C THR A 488 2.27 -2.36 -5.20
N ALA A 489 1.33 -2.56 -6.12
CA ALA A 489 1.60 -2.35 -7.55
C ALA A 489 1.88 -0.87 -7.85
N GLU A 490 1.12 0.04 -7.21
CA GLU A 490 1.45 1.46 -7.14
C GLU A 490 2.53 1.68 -6.08
N LYS A 491 3.79 1.71 -6.51
CA LYS A 491 4.92 1.97 -5.62
C LYS A 491 5.09 3.46 -5.36
N ARG A 492 5.16 3.85 -4.09
CA ARG A 492 5.42 5.24 -3.67
C ARG A 492 6.80 5.33 -3.04
N TYR A 493 7.70 6.02 -3.73
CA TYR A 493 9.04 6.27 -3.23
C TYR A 493 9.68 7.50 -3.86
N LEU A 494 10.59 8.12 -3.12
CA LEU A 494 11.56 9.07 -3.65
C LEU A 494 12.96 8.49 -3.41
N ILE A 495 13.85 8.71 -4.38
CA ILE A 495 15.26 8.37 -4.26
C ILE A 495 16.05 9.66 -4.13
N ILE A 496 16.80 9.79 -3.04
CA ILE A 496 17.70 10.91 -2.81
C ILE A 496 19.11 10.39 -3.00
N THR A 497 19.85 10.97 -3.95
CA THR A 497 21.23 10.58 -4.21
C THR A 497 22.17 11.13 -3.13
N PRO A 498 23.36 10.52 -2.93
CA PRO A 498 24.31 11.03 -1.94
C PRO A 498 24.74 12.48 -2.21
N PRO A 499 24.82 13.36 -1.19
CA PRO A 499 25.49 14.64 -1.33
C PRO A 499 27.00 14.43 -1.50
N LEU A 500 27.68 15.41 -2.10
CA LEU A 500 29.14 15.55 -2.09
C LEU A 500 29.49 16.83 -1.37
N GLY A 501 30.58 16.84 -0.61
CA GLY A 501 31.02 18.03 0.11
C GLY A 501 32.53 18.10 0.12
N GLY A 502 33.14 17.50 1.14
CA GLY A 502 34.59 17.50 1.33
C GLY A 502 35.08 18.54 2.32
N ASN A 503 36.40 18.71 2.45
CA ASN A 503 37.00 19.62 3.45
C ASN A 503 36.38 21.04 3.37
N PRO A 504 35.78 21.57 4.45
CA PRO A 504 35.14 22.88 4.44
C PRO A 504 36.15 24.05 4.55
N THR A 505 37.45 23.79 4.62
CA THR A 505 38.48 24.84 4.79
C THR A 505 38.66 25.64 3.49
N PRO A 506 38.52 26.98 3.50
CA PRO A 506 38.82 27.83 2.34
C PRO A 506 40.18 27.55 1.71
N GLY A 507 40.18 27.41 0.38
CA GLY A 507 41.39 27.10 -0.40
C GLY A 507 41.87 25.65 -0.33
N ALA A 508 41.25 24.79 0.47
CA ALA A 508 41.58 23.37 0.50
C ALA A 508 40.93 22.60 -0.67
N SER A 509 41.54 21.48 -1.04
CA SER A 509 40.88 20.50 -1.92
C SER A 509 39.70 19.88 -1.18
N THR A 510 38.56 19.78 -1.85
CA THR A 510 37.37 19.10 -1.30
C THR A 510 37.59 17.59 -1.24
N GLY A 511 38.42 17.02 -2.13
CA GLY A 511 38.63 15.57 -2.22
C GLY A 511 37.46 14.78 -2.82
N GLU A 512 36.32 15.44 -3.08
CA GLU A 512 35.10 14.85 -3.66
C GLU A 512 34.54 15.65 -4.83
N GLY A 513 35.22 16.73 -5.24
CA GLY A 513 34.79 17.57 -6.35
C GLY A 513 35.06 16.99 -7.73
N VAL A 514 34.68 17.75 -8.76
CA VAL A 514 34.89 17.44 -10.18
C VAL A 514 36.32 16.95 -10.43
N GLY A 515 36.46 15.85 -11.16
CA GLY A 515 37.75 15.22 -11.46
C GLY A 515 38.17 14.11 -10.50
N THR A 516 37.42 13.88 -9.41
CA THR A 516 37.65 12.75 -8.49
C THR A 516 36.83 11.51 -8.89
N SER A 517 37.27 10.33 -8.46
CA SER A 517 36.50 9.08 -8.64
C SER A 517 35.17 9.13 -7.90
N THR A 518 35.14 9.67 -6.68
CA THR A 518 33.93 9.86 -5.89
C THR A 518 32.89 10.71 -6.63
N TYR A 519 33.32 11.82 -7.23
CA TYR A 519 32.44 12.66 -8.04
C TYR A 519 31.87 11.89 -9.24
N ASN A 520 32.73 11.23 -10.01
CA ASN A 520 32.32 10.48 -11.19
C ASN A 520 31.34 9.35 -10.84
N ASN A 521 31.57 8.67 -9.72
CA ASN A 521 30.69 7.61 -9.22
C ASN A 521 29.32 8.15 -8.77
N CYS A 522 29.30 9.31 -8.09
CA CYS A 522 28.07 9.99 -7.69
C CYS A 522 27.26 10.41 -8.91
N VAL A 523 27.88 11.06 -9.91
CA VAL A 523 27.21 11.46 -11.16
C VAL A 523 26.71 10.23 -11.93
N ALA A 524 27.50 9.16 -12.03
CA ALA A 524 27.06 7.93 -12.68
C ALA A 524 25.86 7.28 -11.97
N LEU A 525 25.82 7.34 -10.63
CA LEU A 525 24.66 6.89 -9.85
C LEU A 525 23.45 7.80 -10.07
N GLU A 526 23.64 9.12 -10.09
CA GLU A 526 22.61 10.14 -10.35
C GLU A 526 21.97 9.95 -11.75
N ASP A 527 22.78 9.74 -12.78
CA ASP A 527 22.31 9.55 -14.15
C ASP A 527 21.61 8.22 -14.32
N TRP A 528 22.14 7.14 -13.74
CA TRP A 528 21.47 5.86 -13.71
C TRP A 528 20.11 5.95 -13.00
N ALA A 529 20.07 6.55 -11.80
CA ALA A 529 18.85 6.65 -11.02
C ALA A 529 17.81 7.47 -11.78
N THR A 530 18.21 8.59 -12.38
CA THR A 530 17.32 9.44 -13.18
C THR A 530 16.79 8.70 -14.40
N THR A 531 17.63 7.90 -15.06
CA THR A 531 17.23 7.07 -16.21
C THR A 531 16.24 5.98 -15.80
N GLU A 532 16.49 5.30 -14.68
CA GLU A 532 15.68 4.16 -14.22
C GLU A 532 14.36 4.60 -13.57
N TYR A 533 14.38 5.66 -12.77
CA TYR A 533 13.27 6.06 -11.90
C TYR A 533 12.66 7.43 -12.23
N GLY A 534 13.24 8.15 -13.19
CA GLY A 534 12.71 9.40 -13.71
C GLY A 534 12.57 10.49 -12.66
N ASP A 535 11.41 11.11 -12.62
CA ASP A 535 11.09 12.26 -11.78
C ASP A 535 10.96 11.93 -10.28
N ARG A 536 11.16 10.67 -9.87
CA ARG A 536 11.21 10.24 -8.46
C ARG A 536 12.59 10.43 -7.83
N VAL A 537 13.58 10.89 -8.60
CA VAL A 537 14.94 11.11 -8.14
C VAL A 537 15.15 12.57 -7.75
N ILE A 538 15.75 12.78 -6.59
CA ILE A 538 16.22 14.07 -6.11
C ILE A 538 17.75 14.00 -6.09
N LYS A 539 18.38 14.67 -7.07
CA LYS A 539 19.83 14.91 -7.08
C LYS A 539 20.17 15.96 -6.02
N ILE A 540 20.36 15.54 -4.77
CA ILE A 540 20.36 16.46 -3.63
C ILE A 540 21.53 17.43 -3.66
N ARG A 541 22.67 17.00 -4.22
CA ARG A 541 23.85 17.83 -4.44
C ARG A 541 23.51 19.03 -5.33
N GLU A 542 22.97 18.76 -6.53
CA GLU A 542 22.59 19.81 -7.49
C GLU A 542 21.49 20.73 -6.94
N TRP A 543 20.53 20.16 -6.19
CA TRP A 543 19.48 20.94 -5.54
C TRP A 543 20.04 21.93 -4.52
N LEU A 544 20.94 21.48 -3.64
CA LEU A 544 21.48 22.31 -2.57
C LEU A 544 22.45 23.39 -3.08
N MET A 545 23.14 23.16 -4.19
CA MET A 545 24.04 24.14 -4.82
C MET A 545 23.34 25.46 -5.20
N GLN A 546 22.02 25.43 -5.43
CA GLN A 546 21.22 26.60 -5.77
C GLN A 546 21.05 27.56 -4.58
N PHE A 547 21.29 27.10 -3.35
CA PHE A 547 21.14 27.88 -2.13
C PHE A 547 22.47 28.36 -1.56
N ASN A 548 23.49 28.49 -2.41
CA ASN A 548 24.73 29.17 -2.04
C ASN A 548 24.46 30.60 -1.56
N ASN A 549 25.25 31.09 -0.61
CA ASN A 549 25.08 32.43 -0.05
C ASN A 549 25.77 33.54 -0.87
N GLY A 550 26.28 33.22 -2.07
CA GLY A 550 27.01 34.16 -2.94
C GLY A 550 28.43 34.50 -2.49
N SER A 551 28.92 33.95 -1.36
CA SER A 551 30.32 34.12 -0.94
C SER A 551 31.27 33.44 -1.93
N ALA A 552 32.50 33.95 -2.01
CA ALA A 552 33.54 33.36 -2.86
C ALA A 552 33.78 31.87 -2.55
N ASP A 553 33.66 31.48 -1.28
CA ASP A 553 33.83 30.11 -0.82
C ASP A 553 32.71 29.17 -1.29
N ASP A 554 31.46 29.60 -1.20
CA ASP A 554 30.35 28.80 -1.71
C ASP A 554 30.36 28.73 -3.24
N LEU A 555 30.74 29.81 -3.92
CA LEU A 555 30.88 29.82 -5.39
C LEU A 555 32.00 28.88 -5.85
N ASP A 556 33.09 28.79 -5.10
CA ASP A 556 34.18 27.82 -5.33
C ASP A 556 33.70 26.37 -5.13
N ASP A 557 32.94 26.10 -4.07
CA ASP A 557 32.32 24.77 -3.85
C ASP A 557 31.35 24.40 -4.99
N VAL A 558 30.52 25.34 -5.43
CA VAL A 558 29.61 25.17 -6.57
C VAL A 558 30.40 24.86 -7.86
N ALA A 559 31.48 25.60 -8.12
CA ALA A 559 32.34 25.35 -9.28
C ALA A 559 33.03 23.97 -9.23
N LYS A 560 33.32 23.48 -8.02
CA LYS A 560 33.86 22.12 -7.77
C LYS A 560 32.78 21.04 -7.79
N GLY A 561 31.51 21.40 -8.00
CA GLY A 561 30.41 20.45 -8.09
C GLY A 561 29.97 19.86 -6.76
N VAL A 562 30.30 20.48 -5.62
CA VAL A 562 29.95 19.98 -4.27
C VAL A 562 28.92 20.88 -3.60
N VAL A 563 28.27 20.37 -2.55
CA VAL A 563 27.34 21.16 -1.73
C VAL A 563 28.10 22.29 -1.05
N PRO A 564 27.62 23.55 -1.13
CA PRO A 564 28.26 24.70 -0.50
C PRO A 564 28.54 24.46 0.99
N ARG A 565 29.74 24.81 1.46
CA ARG A 565 30.13 24.63 2.86
C ARG A 565 29.28 25.43 3.85
N SER A 566 28.68 26.55 3.43
CA SER A 566 27.71 27.27 4.28
C SER A 566 26.46 26.45 4.63
N LEU A 567 26.18 25.41 3.83
CA LEU A 567 25.07 24.49 3.99
C LEU A 567 25.45 23.20 4.72
N ARG A 568 26.72 23.06 5.14
CA ARG A 568 27.26 21.87 5.81
C ARG A 568 27.81 22.21 7.21
N LEU A 569 27.63 21.30 8.15
CA LEU A 569 28.23 21.38 9.48
C LEU A 569 29.68 20.91 9.47
N ASP A 570 29.95 19.91 8.63
CA ASP A 570 31.24 19.27 8.48
C ASP A 570 31.49 18.97 6.99
N ILE A 571 32.22 17.90 6.70
CA ILE A 571 32.49 17.53 5.32
C ILE A 571 31.23 17.19 4.51
N ILE A 572 30.12 16.74 5.12
CA ILE A 572 28.92 16.29 4.39
C ILE A 572 27.56 16.52 5.10
N HIS A 573 27.50 16.70 6.42
CA HIS A 573 26.24 16.75 7.15
C HIS A 573 25.58 18.12 7.04
N ASN A 574 24.26 18.14 6.92
CA ASN A 574 23.47 19.33 6.63
C ASN A 574 23.28 20.24 7.86
N THR A 575 23.28 21.55 7.64
CA THR A 575 22.81 22.54 8.64
C THR A 575 21.29 22.53 8.76
N THR A 576 20.75 23.20 9.78
CA THR A 576 19.29 23.44 9.89
C THR A 576 18.72 24.11 8.62
N ILE A 577 19.45 25.01 7.97
CA ILE A 577 19.02 25.71 6.76
C ILE A 577 18.89 24.73 5.59
N SER A 578 19.92 23.95 5.31
CA SER A 578 19.87 22.98 4.20
C SER A 578 18.88 21.85 4.45
N ASN A 579 18.72 21.41 5.70
CA ASN A 579 17.62 20.51 6.09
C ASN A 579 16.24 21.09 5.73
N GLY A 580 16.03 22.40 5.86
CA GLY A 580 14.78 23.06 5.45
C GLY A 580 14.59 23.07 3.93
N HIS A 581 15.65 23.24 3.14
CA HIS A 581 15.58 23.13 1.68
C HIS A 581 15.30 21.70 1.21
N ILE A 582 15.87 20.69 1.89
CA ILE A 582 15.59 19.27 1.64
C ILE A 582 14.12 18.95 1.95
N ALA A 583 13.63 19.38 3.12
CA ALA A 583 12.25 19.20 3.54
C ALA A 583 11.25 19.77 2.53
N ARG A 584 11.46 21.00 2.06
CA ARG A 584 10.60 21.62 1.04
C ARG A 584 10.63 20.88 -0.29
N ARG A 585 11.78 20.37 -0.70
CA ARG A 585 11.90 19.58 -1.94
C ARG A 585 11.12 18.28 -1.84
N ILE A 586 11.24 17.56 -0.73
CA ILE A 586 10.48 16.33 -0.47
C ILE A 586 8.98 16.62 -0.38
N ALA A 587 8.58 17.68 0.33
CA ALA A 587 7.19 18.08 0.45
C ALA A 587 6.57 18.42 -0.91
N TYR A 588 7.28 19.16 -1.77
CA TYR A 588 6.86 19.43 -3.13
C TYR A 588 6.62 18.14 -3.92
N GLU A 589 7.53 17.18 -3.82
CA GLU A 589 7.40 15.88 -4.50
C GLU A 589 6.22 15.05 -4.00
N ILE A 590 5.97 15.03 -2.68
CA ILE A 590 4.81 14.34 -2.09
C ILE A 590 3.51 15.01 -2.53
N ASN A 591 3.41 16.34 -2.38
CA ASN A 591 2.19 17.09 -2.64
C ASN A 591 1.82 17.08 -4.13
N ARG A 592 2.78 17.28 -5.05
CA ARG A 592 2.50 17.27 -6.50
C ARG A 592 1.99 15.92 -7.01
N ARG A 593 2.25 14.84 -6.27
CA ARG A 593 1.85 13.48 -6.61
C ARG A 593 0.61 13.01 -5.85
N SER A 594 0.07 13.85 -4.97
CA SER A 594 -1.06 13.51 -4.10
C SER A 594 -0.80 12.25 -3.27
N TRP A 595 0.42 12.13 -2.72
CA TRP A 595 0.87 10.97 -1.95
C TRP A 595 0.55 11.04 -0.47
#